data_AF-A0A7W7RHN4-F1
#
_entry.id   AF-A0A7W7RHN4-F1
#
_cell.length_a   1.000
_cell.length_b   1.000
_cell.length_c   1.000
_cell.angle_alpha   90.00
_cell.angle_beta   90.00
_cell.angle_gamma   90.00
#
_symmetry.space_group_name_H-M   'P 1'
#
loop_
_entity.id
_entity.type
_entity.pdbx_description
1 polymer ?
#
loop_
_entity_poly.entity_id
_entity_poly.type
_entity_poly.pdbx_seq_one_letter_code
_entity_poly.pdbx_strand_id
1 'polypeptide(L)'
;MTKDGTPARLGAAPGIAAQSRRERVREATLTEIKEIARRHLSEQGASGVSLRAIARDMGMTAPGLYRYFTSLDDLMVSLQTDFYDELAETVRNADTSLPPEDIDGRLQASLRAFRAWALANRSEFALLFGPPGPMHPPSPTGPAVAAAQRFASTFFALFDRLLEEQRFAPPNDAETSPTLRRQLETFAERTGYTTENVSSGVLRVMMSCWVRVYGLVCMEVFQHLSFVMDDMEPLFEAELRDILGDVGVAYRAR
;
A
#
# COMPACT_ATOMS: atom_id res chain seq x y z
N MET A 1 57.36 -35.83 22.73
CA MET A 1 56.73 -34.91 21.76
C MET A 1 55.22 -35.12 21.80
N THR A 2 54.47 -34.03 22.00
CA THR A 2 53.05 -33.76 21.62
C THR A 2 51.99 -34.82 21.98
N LYS A 3 51.23 -34.72 23.09
CA LYS A 3 50.08 -33.83 23.44
C LYS A 3 48.83 -33.96 22.54
N ASP A 4 47.83 -34.63 23.11
CA ASP A 4 46.42 -34.71 22.69
C ASP A 4 45.76 -33.33 22.52
N GLY A 5 44.94 -33.20 21.46
CA GLY A 5 44.07 -32.07 21.20
C GLY A 5 42.62 -32.52 21.03
N THR A 6 41.80 -32.32 22.07
CA THR A 6 40.34 -32.39 22.00
C THR A 6 39.81 -31.04 21.49
N PRO A 7 38.90 -30.97 20.49
CA PRO A 7 38.35 -29.70 20.03
C PRO A 7 37.26 -29.22 20.99
N ALA A 8 37.34 -27.95 21.37
CA ALA A 8 36.35 -27.26 22.19
C ALA A 8 35.07 -27.00 21.38
N ARG A 9 33.92 -27.44 21.91
CA ARG A 9 32.59 -27.02 21.42
C ARG A 9 32.33 -25.58 21.86
N LEU A 10 32.22 -24.65 20.92
CA LEU A 10 31.65 -23.33 21.19
C LEU A 10 30.15 -23.48 21.47
N GLY A 11 29.75 -23.37 22.73
CA GLY A 11 28.37 -23.15 23.11
C GLY A 11 27.99 -21.69 22.83
N ALA A 12 26.92 -21.45 22.09
CA ALA A 12 26.37 -20.10 21.91
C ALA A 12 25.99 -19.49 23.28
N ALA A 13 26.33 -18.21 23.49
CA ALA A 13 26.18 -17.54 24.79
C ALA A 13 24.69 -17.38 25.19
N PRO A 14 24.29 -17.73 26.42
CA PRO A 14 22.89 -17.77 26.87
C PRO A 14 22.16 -16.41 26.83
N GLY A 15 22.88 -15.29 26.82
CA GLY A 15 22.30 -13.94 26.75
C GLY A 15 21.66 -13.61 25.39
N ILE A 16 22.27 -14.03 24.28
CA ILE A 16 21.76 -13.77 22.92
C ILE A 16 20.48 -14.59 22.66
N ALA A 17 20.47 -15.85 23.10
CA ALA A 17 19.30 -16.71 22.96
C ALA A 17 18.11 -16.25 23.82
N ALA A 18 18.35 -15.74 25.02
CA ALA A 18 17.32 -15.18 25.89
C ALA A 18 16.77 -13.84 25.34
N GLN A 19 17.63 -13.00 24.77
CA GLN A 19 17.24 -11.76 24.09
C GLN A 19 16.35 -12.05 22.87
N SER A 20 16.78 -12.98 22.01
CA SER A 20 15.99 -13.45 20.86
C SER A 20 14.63 -14.05 21.27
N ARG A 21 14.56 -14.82 22.37
CA ARG A 21 13.29 -15.34 22.88
C ARG A 21 12.34 -14.22 23.32
N ARG A 22 12.84 -13.21 24.03
CA ARG A 22 12.01 -12.06 24.46
C ARG A 22 11.52 -11.24 23.28
N GLU A 23 12.38 -11.01 22.29
CA GLU A 23 12.03 -10.32 21.05
C GLU A 23 10.93 -11.06 20.28
N ARG A 24 11.04 -12.37 20.09
CA ARG A 24 10.00 -13.19 19.45
C ARG A 24 8.67 -13.16 20.20
N VAL A 25 8.70 -13.22 21.54
CA VAL A 25 7.47 -13.10 22.34
C VAL A 25 6.85 -11.72 22.15
N ARG A 26 7.65 -10.67 22.16
CA ARG A 26 7.17 -9.30 21.94
C ARG A 26 6.57 -9.12 20.54
N GLU A 27 7.22 -9.66 19.52
CA GLU A 27 6.74 -9.64 18.13
C GLU A 27 5.42 -10.40 17.99
N ALA A 28 5.33 -11.61 18.55
CA ALA A 28 4.09 -12.38 18.56
C ALA A 28 2.94 -11.62 19.23
N THR A 29 3.20 -10.95 20.37
CA THR A 29 2.18 -10.11 21.02
C THR A 29 1.80 -8.90 20.15
N LEU A 30 2.75 -8.26 19.47
CA LEU A 30 2.44 -7.15 18.54
C LEU A 30 1.56 -7.62 17.39
N THR A 31 1.84 -8.80 16.83
CA THR A 31 1.03 -9.41 15.77
C THR A 31 -0.39 -9.68 16.26
N GLU A 32 -0.55 -10.31 17.42
CA GLU A 32 -1.86 -10.62 18.00
C GLU A 32 -2.68 -9.34 18.29
N ILE A 33 -2.04 -8.27 18.80
CA ILE A 33 -2.68 -6.96 18.98
C ILE A 33 -3.25 -6.45 17.65
N LYS A 34 -2.44 -6.49 16.57
CA LYS A 34 -2.82 -5.98 15.26
C LYS A 34 -3.89 -6.84 14.60
N GLU A 35 -3.87 -8.16 14.79
CA GLU A 35 -4.91 -9.08 14.30
C GLU A 35 -6.27 -8.79 14.94
N ILE A 36 -6.31 -8.58 16.27
CA ILE A 36 -7.54 -8.19 16.98
C ILE A 36 -8.01 -6.81 16.51
N ALA A 37 -7.08 -5.86 16.34
CA ALA A 37 -7.42 -4.52 15.87
C ALA A 37 -7.98 -4.54 14.43
N ARG A 38 -7.40 -5.36 13.53
CA ARG A 38 -7.92 -5.58 12.17
C ARG A 38 -9.31 -6.19 12.19
N ARG A 39 -9.57 -7.14 13.09
CA ARG A 39 -10.92 -7.70 13.29
C ARG A 39 -11.92 -6.65 13.78
N HIS A 40 -11.54 -5.80 14.75
CA HIS A 40 -12.40 -4.69 15.18
C HIS A 40 -12.67 -3.72 14.02
N LEU A 41 -11.65 -3.42 13.21
CA LEU A 41 -11.78 -2.57 12.03
C LEU A 41 -12.75 -3.17 10.98
N SER A 42 -12.67 -4.47 10.71
CA SER A 42 -13.54 -5.13 9.73
C SER A 42 -14.98 -5.27 10.21
N GLU A 43 -15.19 -5.58 11.50
CA GLU A 43 -16.52 -5.80 12.09
C GLU A 43 -17.25 -4.49 12.44
N GLN A 44 -16.52 -3.45 12.86
CA GLN A 44 -17.08 -2.27 13.52
C GLN A 44 -16.62 -0.94 12.90
N GLY A 45 -15.76 -0.99 11.87
CA GLY A 45 -15.13 0.19 11.28
C GLY A 45 -14.09 0.85 12.18
N ALA A 46 -13.49 1.94 11.70
CA ALA A 46 -12.39 2.61 12.40
C ALA A 46 -12.77 3.12 13.80
N SER A 47 -14.03 3.53 14.02
CA SER A 47 -14.54 3.95 15.33
C SER A 47 -14.66 2.83 16.36
N GLY A 48 -14.68 1.57 15.91
CA GLY A 48 -14.73 0.40 16.78
C GLY A 48 -13.36 0.00 17.35
N VAL A 49 -12.26 0.50 16.76
CA VAL A 49 -10.91 0.15 17.20
C VAL A 49 -10.58 0.87 18.50
N SER A 50 -10.32 0.12 19.57
CA SER A 50 -10.01 0.68 20.89
C SER A 50 -8.97 -0.15 21.62
N LEU A 51 -7.93 0.52 22.12
CA LEU A 51 -6.92 -0.11 23.00
C LEU A 51 -7.56 -0.82 24.21
N ARG A 52 -8.65 -0.29 24.76
CA ARG A 52 -9.31 -0.93 25.92
C ARG A 52 -10.09 -2.18 25.52
N ALA A 53 -10.69 -2.17 24.33
CA ALA A 53 -11.38 -3.35 23.79
C ALA A 53 -10.36 -4.45 23.44
N ILE A 54 -9.28 -4.08 22.76
CA ILE A 54 -8.19 -5.00 22.40
C ILE A 54 -7.56 -5.62 23.65
N ALA A 55 -7.24 -4.82 24.67
CA ALA A 55 -6.69 -5.34 25.92
C ALA A 55 -7.61 -6.40 26.56
N ARG A 56 -8.93 -6.18 26.54
CA ARG A 56 -9.92 -7.13 27.06
C ARG A 56 -9.93 -8.43 26.25
N ASP A 57 -9.94 -8.33 24.93
CA ASP A 57 -9.93 -9.49 24.02
C ASP A 57 -8.64 -10.31 24.16
N MET A 58 -7.51 -9.66 24.46
CA MET A 58 -6.24 -10.32 24.77
C MET A 58 -6.12 -10.90 26.18
N GLY A 59 -7.09 -10.63 27.08
CA GLY A 59 -6.95 -10.95 28.50
C GLY A 59 -5.85 -10.14 29.21
N MET A 60 -5.47 -8.99 28.65
CA MET A 60 -4.47 -8.07 29.19
C MET A 60 -5.11 -6.93 29.98
N THR A 61 -4.34 -6.31 30.88
CA THR A 61 -4.74 -5.03 31.47
C THR A 61 -4.49 -3.89 30.49
N ALA A 62 -5.25 -2.80 30.57
CA ALA A 62 -5.02 -1.63 29.73
C ALA A 62 -3.58 -1.08 29.85
N PRO A 63 -2.98 -0.91 31.05
CA PRO A 63 -1.56 -0.56 31.17
C PRO A 63 -0.62 -1.58 30.52
N GLY A 64 -1.03 -2.84 30.43
CA GLY A 64 -0.29 -3.88 29.74
C GLY A 64 -0.17 -3.63 28.24
N LEU A 65 -1.27 -3.22 27.61
CA LEU A 65 -1.32 -2.91 26.18
C LEU A 65 -0.56 -1.62 25.84
N TYR A 66 -0.61 -0.61 26.72
CA TYR A 66 0.12 0.66 26.53
C TYR A 66 1.65 0.51 26.47
N ARG A 67 2.21 -0.64 26.89
CA ARG A 67 3.64 -0.95 26.71
C ARG A 67 4.01 -1.29 25.26
N TYR A 68 3.03 -1.61 24.42
CA TYR A 68 3.21 -1.98 23.03
C TYR A 68 2.86 -0.82 22.10
N PHE A 69 1.74 -0.13 22.36
CA PHE A 69 1.30 1.06 21.63
C PHE A 69 0.98 2.18 22.62
N THR A 70 1.67 3.32 22.53
CA THR A 70 1.51 4.39 23.53
C THR A 70 0.22 5.19 23.33
N SER A 71 -0.32 5.13 22.12
CA SER A 71 -1.58 5.75 21.74
C SER A 71 -2.37 4.88 20.77
N LEU A 72 -3.64 5.22 20.56
CA LEU A 72 -4.44 4.61 19.51
C LEU A 72 -3.91 5.00 18.13
N ASP A 73 -3.43 6.22 17.96
CA ASP A 73 -2.82 6.70 16.72
C ASP A 73 -1.58 5.88 16.34
N ASP A 74 -0.74 5.49 17.31
CA ASP A 74 0.42 4.62 17.08
C ASP A 74 0.00 3.26 16.50
N LEU A 75 -1.08 2.69 17.06
CA LEU A 75 -1.66 1.45 16.56
C LEU A 75 -2.22 1.64 15.15
N MET A 76 -2.94 2.74 14.88
CA MET A 76 -3.50 3.03 13.56
C MET A 76 -2.41 3.23 12.50
N VAL A 77 -1.31 3.92 12.83
CA VAL A 77 -0.14 4.06 11.94
C VAL A 77 0.51 2.71 11.68
N SER A 78 0.62 1.85 12.70
CA SER A 78 1.14 0.49 12.52
C SER A 78 0.25 -0.36 11.63
N LEU A 79 -1.08 -0.28 11.76
CA LEU A 79 -2.01 -0.99 10.89
C LEU A 79 -1.93 -0.49 9.45
N GLN A 80 -1.88 0.83 9.24
CA GLN A 80 -1.68 1.41 7.91
C GLN A 80 -0.38 0.91 7.27
N THR A 81 0.70 0.80 8.05
CA THR A 81 1.98 0.26 7.58
C THR A 81 1.82 -1.18 7.08
N ASP A 82 1.20 -2.05 7.90
CA ASP A 82 0.94 -3.45 7.52
C ASP A 82 0.06 -3.56 6.27
N PHE A 83 -1.01 -2.76 6.17
CA PHE A 83 -1.93 -2.81 5.03
C PHE A 83 -1.29 -2.29 3.74
N TYR A 84 -0.47 -1.23 3.81
CA TYR A 84 0.31 -0.80 2.67
C TYR A 84 1.33 -1.85 2.24
N ASP A 85 1.96 -2.55 3.18
CA ASP A 85 2.90 -3.63 2.84
C ASP A 85 2.20 -4.83 2.19
N GLU A 86 1.05 -5.24 2.72
CA GLU A 86 0.21 -6.29 2.11
C GLU A 86 -0.24 -5.89 0.69
N LEU A 87 -0.69 -4.65 0.52
CA LEU A 87 -1.12 -4.15 -0.78
C LEU A 87 0.04 -4.04 -1.77
N ALA A 88 1.20 -3.52 -1.32
CA ALA A 88 2.41 -3.42 -2.13
C ALA A 88 2.87 -4.80 -2.61
N GLU A 89 2.83 -5.79 -1.73
CA GLU A 89 3.18 -7.18 -2.05
C GLU A 89 2.18 -7.81 -3.02
N THR A 90 0.88 -7.55 -2.83
CA THR A 90 -0.16 -8.04 -3.74
C THR A 90 0.03 -7.51 -5.16
N VAL A 91 0.31 -6.21 -5.31
CA VAL A 91 0.55 -5.59 -6.61
C VAL A 91 1.89 -6.05 -7.21
N ARG A 92 2.95 -6.15 -6.41
CA ARG A 92 4.28 -6.64 -6.85
C ARG A 92 4.22 -8.08 -7.34
N ASN A 93 3.45 -8.94 -6.68
CA ASN A 93 3.27 -10.32 -7.13
C ASN A 93 2.53 -10.40 -8.46
N ALA A 94 1.53 -9.54 -8.68
CA ALA A 94 0.86 -9.46 -9.97
C ALA A 94 1.81 -8.95 -11.07
N ASP A 95 2.58 -7.91 -10.77
CA ASP A 95 3.61 -7.37 -11.67
C ASP A 95 4.67 -8.41 -12.06
N THR A 96 5.20 -9.16 -11.09
CA THR A 96 6.30 -10.12 -11.32
C THR A 96 5.83 -11.50 -11.80
N SER A 97 4.52 -11.74 -11.85
CA SER A 97 3.94 -12.97 -12.39
C SER A 97 4.03 -13.09 -13.92
N LEU A 98 4.34 -11.98 -14.61
CA LEU A 98 4.43 -11.89 -16.06
C LEU A 98 5.88 -11.59 -16.50
N PRO A 99 6.25 -11.92 -17.76
CA PRO A 99 7.59 -11.64 -18.26
C PRO A 99 7.94 -10.14 -18.20
N PRO A 100 9.18 -9.75 -17.87
CA PRO A 100 9.57 -8.34 -17.73
C PRO A 100 9.26 -7.47 -18.95
N GLU A 101 9.30 -8.04 -20.15
CA GLU A 101 8.98 -7.41 -21.43
C GLU A 101 7.48 -7.17 -21.66
N ASP A 102 6.60 -7.83 -20.90
CA ASP A 102 5.15 -7.73 -21.04
C ASP A 102 4.58 -6.56 -20.23
N ILE A 103 5.03 -5.34 -20.52
CA ILE A 103 4.62 -4.13 -19.79
C ILE A 103 3.10 -3.96 -19.76
N ASP A 104 2.44 -4.23 -20.90
CA ASP A 104 0.99 -4.13 -21.03
C ASP A 104 0.23 -5.08 -20.11
N GLY A 105 0.66 -6.34 -20.07
CA GLY A 105 0.09 -7.35 -19.20
C GLY A 105 0.36 -7.04 -17.72
N ARG A 106 1.58 -6.64 -17.39
CA ARG A 106 2.02 -6.31 -16.03
C ARG A 106 1.24 -5.13 -15.44
N LEU A 107 1.00 -4.08 -16.21
CA LEU A 107 0.21 -2.94 -15.77
C LEU A 107 -1.26 -3.31 -15.54
N GLN A 108 -1.85 -4.09 -16.45
CA GLN A 108 -3.22 -4.61 -16.27
C GLN A 108 -3.35 -5.52 -15.06
N ALA A 109 -2.42 -6.45 -14.88
CA ALA A 109 -2.39 -7.36 -13.73
C ALA A 109 -2.27 -6.59 -12.41
N SER A 110 -1.38 -5.60 -12.36
CA SER A 110 -1.16 -4.74 -11.19
C SER A 110 -2.40 -3.93 -10.80
N LEU A 111 -3.07 -3.30 -11.77
CA LEU A 111 -4.30 -2.51 -11.53
C LEU A 111 -5.48 -3.40 -11.12
N ARG A 112 -5.60 -4.59 -11.73
CA ARG A 112 -6.59 -5.60 -11.34
C ARG A 112 -6.33 -6.14 -9.94
N ALA A 113 -5.07 -6.36 -9.57
CA ALA A 113 -4.68 -6.81 -8.24
C ALA A 113 -4.98 -5.76 -7.17
N PHE A 114 -4.72 -4.48 -7.47
CA PHE A 114 -5.14 -3.36 -6.61
C PHE A 114 -6.66 -3.36 -6.37
N ARG A 115 -7.47 -3.44 -7.43
CA ARG A 115 -8.93 -3.53 -7.30
C ARG A 115 -9.35 -4.76 -6.47
N ALA A 116 -8.81 -5.94 -6.79
CA ALA A 116 -9.17 -7.17 -6.10
C ALA A 116 -8.85 -7.10 -4.59
N TRP A 117 -7.68 -6.57 -4.23
CA TRP A 117 -7.30 -6.34 -2.84
C TRP A 117 -8.26 -5.37 -2.14
N ALA A 118 -8.58 -4.26 -2.79
CA ALA A 118 -9.48 -3.23 -2.25
C ALA A 118 -10.88 -3.78 -1.95
N LEU A 119 -11.42 -4.62 -2.84
CA LEU A 119 -12.74 -5.24 -2.66
C LEU A 119 -12.75 -6.32 -1.58
N ALA A 120 -11.66 -7.08 -1.45
CA ALA A 120 -11.51 -8.10 -0.42
C ALA A 120 -11.29 -7.48 0.98
N ASN A 121 -10.72 -6.28 1.05
CA ASN A 121 -10.30 -5.61 2.28
C ASN A 121 -10.94 -4.21 2.42
N ARG A 122 -12.27 -4.11 2.34
CA ARG A 122 -12.96 -2.79 2.25
C ARG A 122 -12.70 -1.88 3.44
N SER A 123 -12.63 -2.41 4.66
CA SER A 123 -12.40 -1.61 5.87
C SER A 123 -10.95 -1.13 5.98
N GLU A 124 -9.99 -1.95 5.55
CA GLU A 124 -8.58 -1.60 5.43
C GLU A 124 -8.37 -0.59 4.30
N PHE A 125 -9.02 -0.77 3.16
CA PHE A 125 -9.04 0.21 2.08
C PHE A 125 -9.59 1.56 2.57
N ALA A 126 -10.72 1.55 3.31
CA ALA A 126 -11.27 2.76 3.90
C ALA A 126 -10.29 3.44 4.88
N LEU A 127 -9.47 2.68 5.60
CA LEU A 127 -8.43 3.24 6.46
C LEU A 127 -7.27 3.86 5.67
N LEU A 128 -6.87 3.27 4.54
CA LEU A 128 -5.76 3.77 3.73
C LEU A 128 -6.14 4.94 2.80
N PHE A 129 -7.35 4.88 2.25
CA PHE A 129 -7.79 5.63 1.08
C PHE A 129 -9.15 6.33 1.28
N GLY A 130 -9.82 6.07 2.41
CA GLY A 130 -11.09 6.74 2.73
C GLY A 130 -10.91 8.22 3.10
N PRO A 131 -12.03 8.95 3.27
CA PRO A 131 -11.98 10.32 3.74
C PRO A 131 -11.31 10.40 5.12
N PRO A 132 -10.55 11.47 5.41
CA PRO A 132 -9.93 11.65 6.71
C PRO A 132 -11.02 11.72 7.80
N GLY A 133 -11.02 10.74 8.69
CA GLY A 133 -11.91 10.67 9.84
C GLY A 133 -11.20 11.01 11.16
N PRO A 134 -11.92 11.06 12.29
CA PRO A 134 -11.34 11.34 13.62
C PRO A 134 -10.22 10.36 14.02
N MET A 135 -10.25 9.17 13.44
CA MET A 135 -9.34 8.05 13.69
C MET A 135 -8.23 7.93 12.64
N HIS A 136 -8.18 8.88 11.70
CA HIS A 136 -7.16 8.95 10.66
C HIS A 136 -6.07 9.92 11.11
N PRO A 137 -4.82 9.47 11.33
CA PRO A 137 -3.74 10.40 11.64
C PRO A 137 -3.57 11.42 10.48
N PRO A 138 -3.19 12.67 10.79
CA PRO A 138 -3.04 13.71 9.78
C PRO A 138 -1.85 13.39 8.87
N SER A 139 -2.15 12.99 7.62
CA SER A 139 -1.21 12.46 6.62
C SER A 139 -0.44 11.21 7.08
N PRO A 140 -0.01 10.33 6.16
CA PRO A 140 0.90 9.24 6.53
C PRO A 140 2.16 9.85 7.16
N THR A 141 2.52 9.39 8.35
CA THR A 141 3.75 9.80 9.04
C THR A 141 4.56 8.56 9.40
N GLY A 142 5.88 8.73 9.55
CA GLY A 142 6.76 7.65 9.97
C GLY A 142 6.75 6.45 9.00
N PRO A 143 6.73 5.20 9.51
CA PRO A 143 6.87 3.98 8.69
C PRO A 143 5.80 3.81 7.59
N ALA A 144 4.58 4.33 7.81
CA ALA A 144 3.49 4.22 6.85
C ALA A 144 3.79 4.95 5.52
N VAL A 145 4.58 6.03 5.56
CA VAL A 145 5.03 6.75 4.36
C VAL A 145 5.88 5.83 3.48
N ALA A 146 6.85 5.15 4.08
CA ALA A 146 7.74 4.25 3.35
C ALA A 146 6.97 3.04 2.78
N ALA A 147 5.96 2.54 3.49
CA ALA A 147 5.08 1.48 3.00
C ALA A 147 4.22 1.95 1.81
N ALA A 148 3.61 3.14 1.90
CA ALA A 148 2.88 3.73 0.78
C ALA A 148 3.78 3.97 -0.45
N GLN A 149 5.04 4.37 -0.25
CA GLN A 149 6.02 4.50 -1.31
C GLN A 149 6.38 3.15 -1.96
N ARG A 150 6.45 2.05 -1.19
CA ARG A 150 6.65 0.70 -1.75
C ARG A 150 5.49 0.24 -2.62
N PHE A 151 4.26 0.63 -2.28
CA PHE A 151 3.09 0.41 -3.12
C PHE A 151 3.19 1.21 -4.42
N ALA A 152 3.43 2.53 -4.32
CA ALA A 152 3.51 3.41 -5.47
C ALA A 152 4.66 3.07 -6.42
N SER A 153 5.79 2.57 -5.90
CA SER A 153 6.99 2.31 -6.70
C SER A 153 6.78 1.27 -7.80
N THR A 154 5.86 0.32 -7.62
CA THR A 154 5.53 -0.65 -8.68
C THR A 154 4.90 0.05 -9.89
N PHE A 155 3.97 0.98 -9.65
CA PHE A 155 3.35 1.75 -10.73
C PHE A 155 4.31 2.77 -11.33
N PHE A 156 5.15 3.42 -10.52
CA PHE A 156 6.19 4.33 -11.02
C PHE A 156 7.16 3.60 -11.96
N ALA A 157 7.64 2.41 -11.58
CA ALA A 157 8.53 1.62 -12.41
C ALA A 157 7.86 1.21 -13.74
N LEU A 158 6.59 0.80 -13.71
CA LEU A 158 5.86 0.48 -14.94
C LEU A 158 5.60 1.72 -15.82
N PHE A 159 5.31 2.87 -15.21
CA PHE A 159 5.09 4.12 -15.93
C PHE A 159 6.39 4.64 -16.56
N ASP A 160 7.54 4.50 -15.88
CA ASP A 160 8.86 4.82 -16.44
C ASP A 160 9.15 4.01 -17.71
N ARG A 161 8.74 2.73 -17.75
CA ARG A 161 8.85 1.91 -18.97
C ARG A 161 8.01 2.45 -20.13
N LEU A 162 6.81 2.96 -19.86
CA LEU A 162 5.98 3.60 -20.89
C LEU A 162 6.64 4.86 -21.45
N LEU A 163 7.35 5.61 -20.60
CA LEU A 163 8.12 6.79 -21.02
C LEU A 163 9.35 6.42 -21.86
N GLU A 164 10.12 5.42 -21.42
CA GLU A 164 11.28 4.90 -22.14
C GLU A 164 10.90 4.41 -23.55
N GLU A 165 9.76 3.74 -23.66
CA GLU A 165 9.20 3.22 -24.91
C GLU A 165 8.40 4.26 -25.71
N GLN A 166 8.33 5.51 -25.23
CA GLN A 166 7.63 6.64 -25.87
C GLN A 166 6.18 6.31 -26.25
N ARG A 167 5.46 5.61 -25.36
CA ARG A 167 4.11 5.07 -25.63
C ARG A 167 3.03 6.15 -25.72
N PHE A 168 3.29 7.35 -25.21
CA PHE A 168 2.37 8.48 -25.27
C PHE A 168 3.13 9.81 -25.37
N ALA A 169 2.44 10.83 -25.87
CA ALA A 169 2.95 12.19 -25.91
C ALA A 169 2.41 12.98 -24.71
N PRO A 170 3.26 13.38 -23.74
CA PRO A 170 2.80 14.18 -22.61
C PRO A 170 2.34 15.56 -23.10
N PRO A 171 1.29 16.14 -22.50
CA PRO A 171 0.86 17.51 -22.80
C PRO A 171 2.01 18.50 -22.63
N ASN A 172 2.01 19.56 -23.44
CA ASN A 172 3.00 20.62 -23.29
C ASN A 172 2.81 21.31 -21.93
N ASP A 173 3.91 21.61 -21.23
CA ASP A 173 3.88 22.36 -19.98
C ASP A 173 3.11 23.68 -20.11
N ALA A 174 3.16 24.34 -21.28
CA ALA A 174 2.42 25.58 -21.56
C ALA A 174 0.89 25.43 -21.47
N GLU A 175 0.37 24.22 -21.68
CA GLU A 175 -1.06 23.90 -21.58
C GLU A 175 -1.50 23.65 -20.12
N THR A 176 -0.54 23.54 -19.20
CA THR A 176 -0.77 23.27 -17.78
C THR A 176 -0.65 24.57 -16.99
N SER A 177 -1.67 24.87 -16.16
CA SER A 177 -1.64 26.09 -15.35
C SER A 177 -0.41 26.14 -14.45
N PRO A 178 0.20 27.32 -14.20
CA PRO A 178 1.39 27.43 -13.35
C PRO A 178 1.18 26.88 -11.93
N THR A 179 -0.05 26.96 -11.41
CA THR A 179 -0.39 26.41 -10.10
C THR A 179 -0.37 24.89 -10.10
N LEU A 180 -0.98 24.26 -11.11
CA LEU A 180 -0.98 22.80 -11.24
C LEU A 180 0.44 22.27 -11.44
N ARG A 181 1.27 22.96 -12.24
CA ARG A 181 2.69 22.60 -12.42
C ARG A 181 3.44 22.52 -11.09
N ARG A 182 3.37 23.57 -10.26
CA ARG A 182 4.00 23.58 -8.93
C ARG A 182 3.52 22.45 -8.03
N GLN A 183 2.23 22.10 -8.11
CA GLN A 183 1.66 21.01 -7.32
C GLN A 183 2.17 19.64 -7.77
N LEU A 184 2.32 19.43 -9.08
CA LEU A 184 2.91 18.20 -9.63
C LEU A 184 4.39 18.08 -9.26
N GLU A 185 5.16 19.16 -9.35
CA GLU A 185 6.56 19.20 -8.89
C GLU A 185 6.67 18.87 -7.39
N THR A 186 5.81 19.47 -6.56
CA THR A 186 5.73 19.15 -5.11
C THR A 186 5.40 17.67 -4.88
N PHE A 187 4.52 17.09 -5.69
CA PHE A 187 4.20 15.67 -5.62
C PHE A 187 5.43 14.80 -5.96
N ALA A 188 6.15 15.13 -7.04
CA ALA A 188 7.36 14.41 -7.45
C ALA A 188 8.41 14.43 -6.33
N GLU A 189 8.66 15.60 -5.73
CA GLU A 189 9.59 15.75 -4.60
C GLU A 189 9.18 14.92 -3.38
N ARG A 190 7.89 14.93 -3.02
CA ARG A 190 7.38 14.20 -1.84
C ARG A 190 7.38 12.69 -2.02
N THR A 191 7.22 12.22 -3.25
CA THR A 191 7.18 10.79 -3.58
C THR A 191 8.55 10.23 -3.95
N GLY A 192 9.53 11.10 -4.22
CA GLY A 192 10.84 10.71 -4.75
C GLY A 192 10.80 10.34 -6.24
N TYR A 193 9.69 10.61 -6.93
CA TYR A 193 9.53 10.32 -8.36
C TYR A 193 10.11 11.47 -9.21
N THR A 194 11.43 11.64 -9.12
CA THR A 194 12.19 12.75 -9.72
C THR A 194 13.21 12.25 -10.75
N THR A 195 12.80 11.38 -11.68
CA THR A 195 13.70 10.88 -12.73
C THR A 195 13.90 11.94 -13.83
N GLU A 196 15.00 11.84 -14.60
CA GLU A 196 15.40 12.86 -15.59
C GLU A 196 14.34 13.09 -16.67
N ASN A 197 13.52 12.07 -16.98
CA ASN A 197 12.49 12.12 -18.03
C ASN A 197 11.11 12.56 -17.52
N VAL A 198 10.96 12.86 -16.23
CA VAL A 198 9.65 13.20 -15.63
C VAL A 198 9.41 14.70 -15.70
N SER A 199 8.62 15.11 -16.70
CA SER A 199 8.12 16.48 -16.84
C SER A 199 6.78 16.70 -16.13
N SER A 200 6.32 17.96 -16.04
CA SER A 200 5.00 18.24 -15.47
C SER A 200 3.86 17.66 -16.30
N GLY A 201 4.02 17.59 -17.64
CA GLY A 201 3.09 16.89 -18.51
C GLY A 201 3.00 15.39 -18.22
N VAL A 202 4.14 14.73 -17.96
CA VAL A 202 4.20 13.31 -17.57
C VAL A 202 3.47 13.08 -16.24
N LEU A 203 3.78 13.88 -15.22
CA LEU A 203 3.13 13.81 -13.91
C LEU A 203 1.62 14.04 -14.01
N ARG A 204 1.18 14.93 -14.90
CA ARG A 204 -0.25 15.16 -15.16
C ARG A 204 -0.93 13.93 -15.76
N VAL A 205 -0.32 13.26 -16.73
CA VAL A 205 -0.87 12.03 -17.33
C VAL A 205 -0.96 10.93 -16.27
N MET A 206 0.12 10.73 -15.50
CA MET A 206 0.14 9.74 -14.42
C MET A 206 -0.96 10.02 -13.38
N MET A 207 -1.08 11.28 -12.93
CA MET A 207 -2.11 11.68 -11.96
C MET A 207 -3.52 11.50 -12.52
N SER A 208 -3.74 11.80 -13.81
CA SER A 208 -5.02 11.58 -14.48
C SER A 208 -5.40 10.10 -14.50
N CYS A 209 -4.47 9.22 -14.88
CA CYS A 209 -4.69 7.77 -14.86
C CYS A 209 -5.03 7.28 -13.44
N TRP A 210 -4.22 7.70 -12.46
CA TRP A 210 -4.42 7.32 -11.07
C TRP A 210 -5.78 7.77 -10.53
N VAL A 211 -6.16 9.04 -10.70
CA VAL A 211 -7.43 9.58 -10.20
C VAL A 211 -8.64 8.86 -10.82
N ARG A 212 -8.58 8.49 -12.11
CA ARG A 212 -9.65 7.74 -12.78
C ARG A 212 -9.78 6.33 -12.23
N VAL A 213 -8.69 5.56 -12.17
CA VAL A 213 -8.70 4.20 -11.61
C VAL A 213 -9.12 4.21 -10.15
N TYR A 214 -8.49 5.08 -9.35
CA TYR A 214 -8.77 5.23 -7.93
C TYR A 214 -10.23 5.62 -7.68
N GLY A 215 -10.78 6.56 -8.47
CA GLY A 215 -12.16 6.96 -8.39
C GLY A 215 -13.12 5.79 -8.60
N LEU A 216 -12.87 4.95 -9.60
CA LEU A 216 -13.69 3.75 -9.87
C LEU A 216 -13.64 2.76 -8.71
N VAL A 217 -12.44 2.46 -8.20
CA VAL A 217 -12.27 1.56 -7.06
C VAL A 217 -12.95 2.11 -5.81
N CYS A 218 -12.83 3.41 -5.53
CA CYS A 218 -13.55 4.05 -4.43
C CYS A 218 -15.08 3.95 -4.58
N MET A 219 -15.62 4.24 -5.77
CA MET A 219 -17.06 4.14 -6.03
C MET A 219 -17.59 2.72 -5.79
N GLU A 220 -16.79 1.71 -6.13
CA GLU A 220 -17.13 0.31 -5.94
C GLU A 220 -16.99 -0.15 -4.49
N VAL A 221 -15.84 0.14 -3.85
CA VAL A 221 -15.57 -0.23 -2.45
C VAL A 221 -16.57 0.41 -1.50
N PHE A 222 -16.89 1.69 -1.69
CA PHE A 222 -17.86 2.41 -0.89
C PHE A 222 -19.31 2.23 -1.37
N GLN A 223 -19.53 1.38 -2.38
CA GLN A 223 -20.84 0.99 -2.87
C GLN A 223 -21.75 2.16 -3.31
N HIS A 224 -21.15 3.27 -3.75
CA HIS A 224 -21.87 4.47 -4.15
C HIS A 224 -22.82 4.25 -5.34
N LEU A 225 -22.58 3.20 -6.14
CA LEU A 225 -23.36 2.88 -7.35
C LEU A 225 -24.24 1.62 -7.20
N SER A 226 -24.34 1.06 -5.99
CA SER A 226 -25.14 -0.15 -5.71
C SER A 226 -26.64 -0.03 -6.02
N PHE A 227 -27.14 1.18 -6.24
CA PHE A 227 -28.53 1.43 -6.64
C PHE A 227 -28.78 1.27 -8.14
N VAL A 228 -27.72 1.19 -8.97
CA VAL A 228 -27.81 1.03 -10.44
C VAL A 228 -27.04 -0.19 -10.93
N MET A 229 -25.91 -0.51 -10.29
CA MET A 229 -25.00 -1.57 -10.73
C MET A 229 -24.81 -2.61 -9.64
N ASP A 230 -25.25 -3.84 -9.94
CA ASP A 230 -25.04 -5.02 -9.09
C ASP A 230 -23.60 -5.57 -9.22
N ASP A 231 -22.97 -5.35 -10.37
CA ASP A 231 -21.58 -5.71 -10.67
C ASP A 231 -20.89 -4.55 -11.42
N MET A 232 -19.80 -4.04 -10.84
CA MET A 232 -18.99 -2.95 -11.38
C MET A 232 -17.85 -3.44 -12.27
N GLU A 233 -17.58 -4.75 -12.34
CA GLU A 233 -16.47 -5.31 -13.13
C GLU A 233 -16.55 -4.94 -14.62
N PRO A 234 -17.71 -5.01 -15.31
CA PRO A 234 -17.79 -4.62 -16.71
C PRO A 234 -17.44 -3.14 -16.97
N LEU A 235 -17.88 -2.25 -16.07
CA LEU A 235 -17.57 -0.82 -16.16
C LEU A 235 -16.10 -0.56 -15.86
N PHE A 236 -15.56 -1.20 -14.81
CA PHE A 236 -14.15 -1.11 -14.46
C PHE A 236 -13.26 -1.54 -15.63
N GLU A 237 -13.55 -2.67 -16.28
CA GLU A 237 -12.75 -3.17 -17.40
C GLU A 237 -12.88 -2.29 -18.66
N ALA A 238 -14.06 -1.69 -18.90
CA ALA A 238 -14.24 -0.71 -19.98
C ALA A 238 -13.44 0.57 -19.74
N GLU A 239 -13.53 1.16 -18.55
CA GLU A 239 -12.76 2.35 -18.21
C GLU A 239 -11.25 2.07 -18.14
N LEU A 240 -10.85 0.90 -17.63
CA LEU A 240 -9.45 0.48 -17.62
C LEU A 240 -8.89 0.40 -19.03
N ARG A 241 -9.65 -0.14 -19.99
CA ARG A 241 -9.27 -0.13 -21.41
C ARG A 241 -9.04 1.29 -21.93
N ASP A 242 -9.94 2.22 -21.64
CA ASP A 242 -9.84 3.59 -22.12
C ASP A 242 -8.65 4.33 -21.49
N ILE A 243 -8.47 4.21 -20.17
CA ILE A 243 -7.33 4.78 -19.42
C ILE A 243 -6.00 4.26 -19.97
N LEU A 244 -5.90 2.95 -20.22
CA LEU A 244 -4.68 2.32 -20.73
C LEU A 244 -4.42 2.67 -22.21
N GLY A 245 -5.49 2.81 -23.00
CA GLY A 245 -5.41 3.27 -24.38
C GLY A 245 -4.81 4.66 -24.50
N ASP A 246 -5.15 5.58 -23.58
CA ASP A 246 -4.60 6.94 -23.54
C ASP A 246 -3.07 6.98 -23.33
N VAL A 247 -2.49 5.91 -22.77
CA VAL A 247 -1.04 5.77 -22.53
C VAL A 247 -0.36 4.70 -23.39
N GLY A 248 -1.02 4.27 -24.47
CA GLY A 248 -0.43 3.38 -25.48
C GLY A 248 -0.27 1.93 -25.04
N VAL A 249 -1.04 1.49 -24.03
CA VAL A 249 -1.02 0.13 -23.49
C VAL A 249 -2.08 -0.73 -24.17
N ALA A 250 -1.69 -1.87 -24.73
CA ALA A 250 -2.63 -2.77 -25.41
C ALA A 250 -3.50 -3.54 -24.39
N TYR A 251 -4.79 -3.25 -24.37
CA TYR A 251 -5.73 -3.92 -23.48
C TYR A 251 -5.94 -5.40 -23.84
N ARG A 252 -5.91 -6.27 -22.84
CA ARG A 252 -6.17 -7.71 -22.96
C ARG A 252 -7.33 -8.10 -22.04
N ALA A 253 -8.38 -8.62 -22.66
CA ALA A 253 -9.47 -9.24 -21.90
C ALA A 253 -8.93 -10.42 -21.09
N ARG A 254 -9.54 -10.67 -19.93
CA ARG A 254 -9.28 -11.86 -19.12
C ARG A 254 -9.69 -13.14 -19.86
#